data_AF-A0A350UXJ1-F1
#
_entry.id   AF-A0A350UXJ1-F1
#
_cell.length_a   1.000
_cell.length_b   1.000
_cell.length_c   1.000
_cell.angle_alpha   90.00
_cell.angle_beta   90.00
_cell.angle_gamma   90.00
#
_symmetry.space_group_name_H-M   'P 1'
#
loop_
_entity.id
_entity.type
_entity.pdbx_description
1 polymer ?
#
loop_
_entity_poly.entity_id
_entity_poly.type
_entity_poly.pdbx_seq_one_letter_code
_entity_poly.pdbx_strand_id
1 'polypeptide(L)'
;LYLCSNKISDDGAIALAQSPNLKNLNCLSIWRNEIRDGGGKAIAESPHLPNLERLYMSFNLIDKPVRKMIRSSDLASRLKTLIMD
;
A
#
# COMPACT_ATOMS: atom_id res chain seq x y z
N LEU A 1 3.27 -11.11 1.31
CA LEU A 1 2.49 -11.15 0.06
C LEU A 1 3.25 -10.33 -0.96
N TYR A 2 3.73 -10.97 -2.03
CA TYR A 2 4.53 -10.35 -3.07
C TYR A 2 3.74 -10.37 -4.37
N LEU A 3 3.37 -9.18 -4.85
CA LEU A 3 2.52 -8.94 -6.01
C LEU A 3 3.18 -7.94 -6.98
N CYS A 4 4.49 -8.06 -7.12
CA CYS A 4 5.29 -7.17 -7.96
C CYS A 4 4.98 -7.38 -9.45
N SER A 5 4.87 -6.31 -10.25
CA SER A 5 4.71 -6.41 -11.72
C SER A 5 3.48 -7.20 -12.18
N ASN A 6 2.36 -7.02 -11.48
CA ASN A 6 1.10 -7.73 -11.70
C ASN A 6 -0.01 -6.87 -12.33
N LYS A 7 0.30 -5.66 -12.80
CA LYS A 7 -0.66 -4.71 -13.38
C LYS A 7 -1.85 -4.42 -12.44
N ILE A 8 -1.59 -4.37 -11.14
CA ILE A 8 -2.60 -4.01 -10.15
C ILE A 8 -2.97 -2.53 -10.35
N SER A 9 -4.25 -2.26 -10.58
CA SER A 9 -4.83 -0.91 -10.63
C SER A 9 -5.30 -0.45 -9.25
N ASP A 10 -5.91 0.74 -9.18
CA ASP A 10 -6.57 1.24 -7.97
C ASP A 10 -7.58 0.24 -7.42
N ASP A 11 -8.43 -0.36 -8.25
CA ASP A 11 -9.45 -1.31 -7.80
C ASP A 11 -8.83 -2.53 -7.10
N GLY A 12 -7.71 -3.03 -7.62
CA GLY A 12 -6.98 -4.13 -7.00
C GLY A 12 -6.34 -3.73 -5.67
N ALA A 13 -5.77 -2.52 -5.59
CA ALA A 13 -5.24 -1.98 -4.33
C ALA A 13 -6.35 -1.76 -3.28
N ILE A 14 -7.51 -1.27 -3.70
CA ILE A 14 -8.70 -1.10 -2.86
C ILE A 14 -9.18 -2.46 -2.35
N ALA A 15 -9.28 -3.47 -3.22
CA ALA A 15 -9.66 -4.82 -2.83
C ALA A 15 -8.67 -5.43 -1.81
N LEU A 16 -7.36 -5.20 -1.98
CA LEU A 16 -6.35 -5.59 -1.00
C LEU A 16 -6.55 -4.85 0.34
N ALA A 17 -6.77 -3.54 0.30
CA ALA A 17 -7.00 -2.72 1.48
C ALA A 17 -8.28 -3.12 2.25
N GLN A 18 -9.30 -3.61 1.56
CA GLN A 18 -10.57 -4.02 2.14
C GLN A 18 -10.61 -5.51 2.53
N SER A 19 -9.55 -6.29 2.26
CA SER A 19 -9.55 -7.73 2.47
C SER A 19 -9.30 -8.10 3.94
N PRO A 20 -10.29 -8.65 4.68
CA PRO A 20 -10.12 -9.02 6.09
C PRO A 20 -9.14 -10.17 6.30
N ASN A 21 -8.80 -10.89 5.23
CA ASN A 21 -7.87 -12.02 5.25
C ASN A 21 -6.41 -11.58 5.41
N LEU A 22 -6.10 -10.30 5.20
CA LEU A 22 -4.74 -9.78 5.32
C LEU A 22 -4.39 -9.32 6.74
N LYS A 23 -5.25 -9.58 7.75
CA LYS A 23 -5.04 -9.13 9.13
C LYS A 23 -3.71 -9.57 9.76
N ASN A 24 -3.16 -10.71 9.35
CA ASN A 24 -1.89 -11.26 9.85
C ASN A 24 -0.70 -10.98 8.91
N LEU A 25 -0.90 -10.16 7.87
CA LEU A 25 0.12 -9.90 6.87
C LEU A 25 1.17 -8.94 7.43
N ASN A 26 2.41 -9.41 7.56
CA ASN A 26 3.54 -8.60 8.02
C ASN A 26 4.27 -7.85 6.88
N CYS A 27 4.19 -8.35 5.66
CA CYS A 27 4.92 -7.79 4.51
C CYS A 27 4.03 -7.78 3.26
N LEU A 28 3.90 -6.61 2.63
CA LEU A 28 3.21 -6.40 1.37
C LEU A 28 4.16 -5.73 0.38
N SER A 29 4.36 -6.37 -0.77
CA SER A 29 5.05 -5.76 -1.91
C SER A 29 4.11 -5.68 -3.09
N ILE A 30 3.74 -4.46 -3.45
CA ILE A 30 2.95 -4.08 -4.63
C ILE A 30 3.79 -3.19 -5.56
N TRP A 31 5.11 -3.37 -5.51
CA TRP A 31 6.09 -2.69 -6.34
C TRP A 31 5.82 -2.88 -7.83
N ARG A 32 6.03 -1.83 -8.63
CA ARG A 32 5.90 -1.85 -10.09
C ARG A 32 4.53 -2.33 -10.54
N ASN A 33 3.49 -1.61 -10.17
CA ASN A 33 2.11 -1.81 -10.63
C ASN A 33 1.56 -0.50 -11.22
N GLU A 34 0.26 -0.44 -11.46
CA GLU A 34 -0.44 0.71 -12.07
C GLU A 34 -1.32 1.44 -11.04
N ILE A 35 -0.95 1.36 -9.75
CA ILE A 35 -1.70 1.96 -8.65
C ILE A 35 -1.50 3.48 -8.69
N ARG A 36 -2.59 4.23 -8.60
CA ARG A 36 -2.63 5.69 -8.56
C ARG A 36 -3.04 6.15 -7.17
N ASP A 37 -3.36 7.44 -7.06
CA ASP A 37 -3.69 8.10 -5.81
C ASP A 37 -4.82 7.43 -5.04
N GLY A 38 -5.86 6.95 -5.73
CA GLY A 38 -7.00 6.29 -5.08
C GLY A 38 -6.59 5.00 -4.36
N GLY A 39 -5.88 4.11 -5.06
CA GLY A 39 -5.41 2.86 -4.48
C GLY A 39 -4.32 3.06 -3.42
N GLY A 40 -3.44 4.04 -3.62
CA GLY A 40 -2.42 4.42 -2.64
C GLY A 40 -3.04 4.89 -1.30
N LYS A 41 -4.06 5.75 -1.36
CA LYS A 41 -4.81 6.19 -0.18
C LYS A 41 -5.53 5.03 0.50
N ALA A 42 -6.21 4.19 -0.29
CA ALA A 42 -6.93 3.03 0.25
C ALA A 42 -6.01 2.10 1.05
N ILE A 43 -4.80 1.82 0.57
CA ILE A 43 -3.80 1.03 1.31
C ILE A 43 -3.43 1.74 2.62
N ALA A 44 -3.17 3.04 2.59
CA ALA A 44 -2.79 3.83 3.77
C ALA A 44 -3.89 3.90 4.85
N GLU A 45 -5.16 3.87 4.43
CA GLU A 45 -6.34 3.94 5.29
C GLU A 45 -6.90 2.55 5.66
N SER A 46 -6.25 1.47 5.24
CA SER A 46 -6.75 0.10 5.42
C SER A 46 -6.86 -0.30 6.89
N PRO A 47 -8.07 -0.66 7.39
CA PRO A 47 -8.23 -1.23 8.72
C PRO A 47 -7.85 -2.72 8.78
N HIS A 48 -7.61 -3.36 7.64
CA HIS A 48 -7.39 -4.80 7.53
C HIS A 48 -5.91 -5.20 7.42
N LEU A 49 -4.99 -4.24 7.57
CA LEU A 49 -3.55 -4.45 7.61
C LEU A 49 -2.93 -4.17 8.99
N PRO A 50 -3.55 -4.49 10.15
CA PRO A 50 -3.13 -4.03 11.48
C PRO A 50 -1.74 -4.53 11.89
N ASN A 51 -1.26 -5.64 11.31
CA ASN A 51 0.06 -6.21 11.60
C ASN A 51 1.10 -5.94 10.50
N LEU A 52 0.78 -5.11 9.50
CA LEU A 52 1.73 -4.81 8.44
C LEU A 52 2.93 -4.02 9.00
N GLU A 53 4.14 -4.55 8.74
CA GLU A 53 5.40 -3.93 9.16
C GLU A 53 6.22 -3.42 7.98
N ARG A 54 6.04 -4.01 6.80
CA ARG A 54 6.83 -3.67 5.59
C ARG A 54 5.92 -3.48 4.39
N LEU A 55 6.02 -2.30 3.77
CA LEU A 55 5.29 -1.93 2.57
C LEU A 55 6.25 -1.44 1.49
N TYR A 56 6.22 -2.13 0.34
CA TYR A 56 6.95 -1.73 -0.86
C TYR A 56 5.92 -1.39 -1.95
N MET A 57 5.82 -0.11 -2.31
CA MET A 57 4.84 0.37 -3.30
C MET A 57 5.44 1.36 -4.31
N SER A 58 6.76 1.39 -4.39
CA SER A 58 7.55 2.06 -5.41
C SER A 58 7.20 1.63 -6.85
N PHE A 59 7.58 2.47 -7.82
CA PHE A 59 7.22 2.30 -9.24
C PHE A 59 5.71 2.13 -9.50
N ASN A 60 4.89 2.90 -8.77
CA ASN A 60 3.47 3.08 -9.07
C ASN A 60 3.22 4.53 -9.54
N LEU A 61 1.98 4.84 -9.90
CA LEU A 61 1.53 6.10 -10.49
C LEU A 61 0.90 7.04 -9.44
N ILE A 62 1.45 7.06 -8.23
CA ILE A 62 0.96 7.91 -7.13
C ILE A 62 1.68 9.25 -7.18
N ASP A 63 0.94 10.35 -7.10
CA ASP A 63 1.50 11.69 -7.20
C ASP A 63 2.20 12.12 -5.90
N LYS A 64 3.15 13.05 -6.03
CA LYS A 64 3.97 13.52 -4.90
C LYS A 64 3.16 14.01 -3.69
N PRO A 65 2.07 14.80 -3.85
CA PRO A 65 1.25 15.22 -2.71
C PRO A 65 0.63 14.04 -1.97
N VAL A 66 0.15 13.03 -2.68
CA VAL A 66 -0.46 11.84 -2.08
C VAL A 66 0.58 10.95 -1.41
N ARG A 67 1.78 10.81 -1.99
CA ARG A 67 2.89 10.14 -1.28
C ARG A 67 3.24 10.81 0.04
N LYS A 68 3.20 12.15 0.12
CA LYS A 68 3.44 12.88 1.36
C LYS A 68 2.35 12.58 2.39
N MET A 69 1.09 12.57 1.97
CA MET A 69 -0.04 12.19 2.83
C MET A 69 0.09 10.75 3.34
N ILE A 70 0.42 9.78 2.47
CA ILE A 70 0.65 8.38 2.86
C ILE A 70 1.77 8.28 3.91
N ARG A 71 2.89 8.98 3.72
CA ARG A 71 3.99 9.02 4.70
C ARG A 71 3.60 9.60 6.06
N SER A 72 2.56 10.42 6.12
CA SER A 72 2.03 11.00 7.36
C SER A 72 0.85 10.21 7.95
N SER A 73 0.48 9.07 7.35
CA SER A 73 -0.64 8.24 7.82
C SER A 73 -0.28 7.40 9.05
N ASP A 74 -1.32 6.97 9.78
CA ASP A 74 -1.19 6.03 10.90
C ASP A 74 -0.60 4.67 10.47
N LEU A 75 -0.84 4.24 9.23
CA LEU A 75 -0.16 3.06 8.69
C LEU A 75 1.34 3.31 8.62
N ALA A 76 1.77 4.44 8.05
CA ALA A 76 3.19 4.71 7.86
C ALA A 76 3.95 4.85 9.19
N SER A 77 3.32 5.40 10.24
CA SER A 77 3.95 5.57 11.55
C SER A 77 4.27 4.26 12.27
N ARG A 78 3.53 3.17 11.97
CA ARG A 78 3.76 1.83 12.55
C ARG A 78 4.60 0.89 11.67
N LEU A 79 4.84 1.25 10.40
CA LEU A 79 5.69 0.44 9.52
C LEU A 79 7.15 0.52 9.97
N LYS A 80 7.82 -0.63 10.02
CA LYS A 80 9.28 -0.70 10.13
C LYS A 80 9.96 -0.31 8.81
N THR A 81 9.27 -0.50 7.69
CA THR A 81 9.81 -0.17 6.36
C THR A 81 8.68 0.30 5.44
N LEU A 82 8.84 1.50 4.90
CA LEU A 82 8.00 2.04 3.83
C LEU A 82 8.90 2.49 2.68
N ILE A 83 8.77 1.83 1.52
CA ILE A 83 9.51 2.18 0.31
C ILE A 83 8.56 2.71 -0.75
N MET A 84 8.75 3.99 -1.07
CA MET A 84 7.99 4.78 -2.03
C MET A 84 8.95 5.79 -2.70
N ASP A 85 9.25 5.62 -3.98
CA ASP A 85 10.05 6.58 -4.77
C ASP A 85 9.23 7.84 -5.12
#